data_AF-A0A1X0X0S4-F1
#
_entry.id   AF-A0A1X0X0S4-F1
#
_cell.length_a   1.000
_cell.length_b   1.000
_cell.length_c   1.000
_cell.angle_alpha   90.00
_cell.angle_beta   90.00
_cell.angle_gamma   90.00
#
_symmetry.space_group_name_H-M   'P 1'
#
loop_
_entity.id
_entity.type
_entity.pdbx_description
1 polymer ?
#
loop_
_entity_poly.entity_id
_entity_poly.type
_entity_poly.pdbx_seq_one_letter_code
_entity_poly.pdbx_strand_id
1 'polypeptide(L)'
;MANLFSTFQDRFGDWVTALSQHLQLSLLTLLLAIFIAIPLAVYLRYHEKLADWVLQIAGIFQTIPSLALLGLFIPLMGIGTLPALTALVIYAIFPILQNTITGLKGIDPSLQEAGIAFGMTRWERLKKFEIPLAMPVIMSGIRTAAVLIIGTATLAALIGAGGLGSFILLGIDRNNTSLILIGALSSAVLAIAFNFLLKVMEKAKLRTIFSGFALVTILLGLSYSPALLAQKEKENLVIAGKLGPEPEILANMYKLLIEENTSMTATVKPNFGKTSFLYEALKKGDIDIYPEFTGTVTESLLQPSPKVGHEPDQVYQVARDGIAKQDHLAYLKPMSYQNTYAVAVPKKIAQEYGLKTISDLKKVEGQLKAGFTLEFNDREDGNKGLQSMYGLNLNVATMEPALRYQAIQSGDIQITDAYSTDAELARYDLQVLEDDKQLFPPYQGAPLMKEALLKKHPELETVLNKLAGKITESQMSQLNYQVGVEGKSAEQVAKEFLQEQGLLKK
;
A
#
# COMPACT_ATOMS: atom_id res chain seq x y z
N MET A 1 -18.37 9.51 -15.32
CA MET A 1 -17.00 9.00 -15.49
C MET A 1 -16.07 10.20 -15.54
N ALA A 2 -15.20 10.37 -14.54
CA ALA A 2 -14.18 11.42 -14.60
C ALA A 2 -13.30 11.19 -15.84
N ASN A 3 -13.00 12.25 -16.58
CA ASN A 3 -12.11 12.16 -17.73
C ASN A 3 -10.72 11.76 -17.22
N LEU A 4 -10.12 10.70 -17.78
CA LEU A 4 -8.76 10.26 -17.45
C LEU A 4 -7.77 11.43 -17.42
N PHE A 5 -7.94 12.37 -18.36
CA PHE A 5 -7.12 13.56 -18.47
C PHE A 5 -7.28 14.52 -17.28
N SER A 6 -8.51 14.78 -16.83
CA SER A 6 -8.73 15.67 -15.67
C SER A 6 -8.20 15.03 -14.39
N THR A 7 -8.46 13.73 -14.17
CA THR A 7 -7.91 13.00 -13.02
C THR A 7 -6.38 13.02 -13.01
N PHE A 8 -5.74 12.86 -14.18
CA PHE A 8 -4.29 12.95 -14.29
C PHE A 8 -3.77 14.35 -13.96
N GLN A 9 -4.45 15.40 -14.47
CA GLN A 9 -4.08 16.78 -14.20
C GLN A 9 -4.20 17.12 -12.71
N ASP A 10 -5.29 16.70 -12.07
CA ASP A 10 -5.53 16.94 -10.64
C ASP A 10 -4.55 16.18 -9.74
N ARG A 11 -4.06 15.02 -10.18
CA ARG A 11 -3.16 14.13 -9.43
C ARG A 11 -1.72 14.14 -9.94
N PHE A 12 -1.34 15.14 -10.73
CA PHE A 12 -0.03 15.18 -11.38
C PHE A 12 1.13 15.22 -10.37
N GLY A 13 0.99 15.97 -9.27
CA GLY A 13 2.00 16.04 -8.21
C GLY A 13 2.26 14.69 -7.53
N ASP A 14 1.18 13.99 -7.18
CA ASP A 14 1.24 12.63 -6.62
C ASP A 14 1.88 11.66 -7.62
N TRP A 15 1.53 11.79 -8.90
CA TRP A 15 2.07 10.95 -9.97
C TRP A 15 3.58 11.13 -10.14
N VAL A 16 4.10 12.37 -10.11
CA VAL A 16 5.55 12.64 -10.18
C VAL A 16 6.28 11.98 -9.01
N THR A 17 5.72 12.09 -7.81
CA THR A 17 6.29 11.47 -6.60
C THR A 17 6.30 9.96 -6.72
N ALA A 18 5.18 9.36 -7.11
CA ALA A 18 5.04 7.93 -7.32
C ALA A 18 5.98 7.41 -8.41
N LEU A 19 6.11 8.12 -9.53
CA LEU A 19 7.04 7.77 -10.61
C LEU A 19 8.49 7.79 -10.14
N SER A 20 8.88 8.82 -9.39
CA SER A 20 10.23 8.95 -8.83
C SER A 20 10.55 7.79 -7.88
N GLN A 21 9.65 7.48 -6.94
CA GLN A 21 9.80 6.34 -6.03
C GLN A 21 9.91 5.01 -6.78
N HIS A 22 9.09 4.83 -7.82
CA HIS A 22 9.09 3.60 -8.62
C HIS A 22 10.41 3.42 -9.37
N LEU A 23 10.94 4.50 -9.96
CA LEU A 23 12.23 4.54 -10.64
C LEU A 23 13.37 4.26 -9.67
N GLN A 24 13.40 4.92 -8.52
CA GLN A 24 14.43 4.75 -7.50
C GLN A 24 14.49 3.31 -7.01
N LEU A 25 13.34 2.74 -6.60
CA LEU A 25 13.25 1.36 -6.14
C LEU A 25 13.66 0.37 -7.24
N SER A 26 13.17 0.55 -8.47
CA SER A 26 13.47 -0.37 -9.58
C SER A 26 14.95 -0.34 -9.99
N LEU A 27 15.54 0.85 -10.09
CA LEU A 27 16.95 1.02 -10.45
C LEU A 27 17.87 0.51 -9.36
N LEU A 28 17.61 0.84 -8.09
CA LEU A 28 18.39 0.35 -6.96
C LEU A 28 18.38 -1.17 -6.90
N THR A 29 17.19 -1.77 -7.03
CA THR A 29 17.02 -3.22 -7.10
C THR A 29 17.87 -3.83 -8.21
N LEU A 30 17.77 -3.30 -9.43
CA LEU A 30 18.48 -3.84 -10.58
C LEU A 30 20.00 -3.76 -10.39
N LEU A 31 20.52 -2.64 -9.89
CA LEU A 31 21.94 -2.46 -9.62
C LEU A 31 22.46 -3.45 -8.57
N LEU A 32 21.74 -3.61 -7.46
CA LEU A 32 22.10 -4.58 -6.42
C LEU A 32 22.05 -6.02 -6.95
N ALA A 33 21.01 -6.37 -7.70
CA ALA A 33 20.89 -7.69 -8.31
C ALA A 33 22.03 -7.98 -9.29
N ILE A 34 22.43 -7.01 -10.12
CA ILE A 34 23.60 -7.12 -11.01
C ILE A 34 24.89 -7.32 -10.21
N PHE A 35 25.09 -6.52 -9.17
CA PHE A 35 26.29 -6.55 -8.34
C PHE A 35 26.44 -7.86 -7.56
N ILE A 36 25.33 -8.54 -7.24
CA ILE A 36 25.33 -9.85 -6.60
C ILE A 36 25.44 -10.97 -7.64
N ALA A 37 24.57 -10.97 -8.65
CA ALA A 37 24.40 -12.11 -9.55
C ALA A 37 25.55 -12.27 -10.55
N ILE A 38 26.12 -11.19 -11.10
CA ILE A 38 27.21 -11.33 -12.09
C ILE A 38 28.48 -11.89 -11.44
N PRO A 39 29.01 -11.36 -10.32
CA PRO A 39 30.17 -11.96 -9.67
C PRO A 39 29.92 -13.40 -9.23
N LEU A 40 28.71 -13.69 -8.73
CA LEU A 40 28.33 -15.05 -8.35
C LEU A 40 28.33 -15.99 -9.57
N ALA A 41 27.74 -15.61 -10.70
CA ALA A 41 27.78 -16.41 -11.93
C ALA A 41 29.21 -16.61 -12.45
N VAL A 42 30.02 -15.55 -12.42
CA VAL A 42 31.44 -15.57 -12.80
C VAL A 42 32.19 -16.60 -11.94
N TYR A 43 31.91 -16.69 -10.65
CA TYR A 43 32.48 -17.72 -9.78
C TYR A 43 31.94 -19.13 -10.09
N LEU A 44 30.62 -19.27 -10.22
CA LEU A 44 29.93 -20.55 -10.39
C LEU A 44 30.21 -21.22 -11.74
N ARG A 45 30.67 -20.48 -12.76
CA ARG A 45 30.95 -21.07 -14.09
C ARG A 45 31.92 -22.25 -14.06
N TYR A 46 32.80 -22.31 -13.07
CA TYR A 46 33.79 -23.38 -12.91
C TYR A 46 33.29 -24.56 -12.06
N HIS A 47 32.09 -24.46 -11.48
CA HIS A 47 31.54 -25.43 -10.54
C HIS A 47 30.14 -25.85 -10.96
N GLU A 48 30.02 -26.75 -11.93
CA GLU A 48 28.73 -27.08 -12.56
C GLU A 48 27.65 -27.54 -11.57
N LYS A 49 27.98 -28.49 -10.70
CA LYS A 49 27.03 -28.97 -9.67
C LYS A 49 26.57 -27.84 -8.74
N LEU A 50 27.48 -26.95 -8.36
CA LEU A 50 27.15 -25.83 -7.47
C LEU A 50 26.30 -24.79 -8.22
N ALA A 51 26.59 -24.54 -9.50
CA ALA A 51 25.80 -23.67 -10.35
C ALA A 51 24.35 -24.16 -10.45
N ASP A 52 24.14 -25.45 -10.71
CA ASP A 52 22.81 -26.05 -10.79
C ASP A 52 22.05 -25.93 -9.46
N TRP A 53 22.70 -26.19 -8.33
CA TRP A 53 22.10 -26.03 -7.00
C TRP A 53 21.71 -24.58 -6.70
N VAL A 54 22.60 -23.61 -6.97
CA VAL A 54 22.30 -22.19 -6.73
C VAL A 54 21.18 -21.70 -7.64
N LEU A 55 21.14 -22.14 -8.90
CA LEU A 55 20.06 -21.83 -9.83
C LEU A 55 18.72 -22.41 -9.36
N GLN A 56 18.70 -23.63 -8.84
CA GLN A 56 17.50 -24.22 -8.26
C GLN A 56 17.00 -23.41 -7.06
N ILE A 57 17.89 -23.04 -6.13
CA ILE A 57 17.53 -22.21 -4.97
C ILE A 57 16.98 -20.85 -5.42
N ALA A 58 17.67 -20.17 -6.34
CA ALA A 58 17.21 -18.89 -6.88
C ALA A 58 15.85 -19.03 -7.60
N GLY A 59 15.63 -20.13 -8.32
CA GLY A 59 14.36 -20.45 -8.96
C GLY A 59 13.23 -20.65 -7.94
N ILE A 60 13.47 -21.39 -6.85
CA ILE A 60 12.50 -21.57 -5.76
C ILE A 60 12.05 -20.21 -5.22
N PHE A 61 13.00 -19.33 -4.88
CA PHE A 61 12.66 -18.00 -4.38
C PHE A 61 11.86 -17.16 -5.39
N GLN A 62 12.13 -17.29 -6.69
CA GLN A 62 11.36 -16.61 -7.73
C GLN A 62 9.92 -17.13 -7.85
N THR A 63 9.67 -18.39 -7.47
CA THR A 63 8.32 -18.99 -7.51
C THR A 63 7.45 -18.67 -6.30
N ILE A 64 8.03 -18.24 -5.17
CA ILE A 64 7.26 -17.86 -3.98
C ILE A 64 6.49 -16.57 -4.31
N PRO A 65 5.15 -16.50 -4.20
CA PRO A 65 4.39 -15.29 -4.51
C PRO A 65 4.98 -14.04 -3.87
N SER A 66 5.17 -12.98 -4.66
CA SER A 66 5.85 -11.75 -4.21
C SER A 66 5.14 -11.14 -3.00
N LEU A 67 3.81 -11.15 -2.99
CA LEU A 67 3.01 -10.70 -1.85
C LEU A 67 3.33 -11.46 -0.56
N ALA A 68 3.56 -12.77 -0.64
CA ALA A 68 3.89 -13.60 0.52
C ALA A 68 5.31 -13.29 1.05
N LEU A 69 6.28 -13.08 0.15
CA LEU A 69 7.64 -12.65 0.54
C LEU A 69 7.63 -11.27 1.20
N LEU A 70 6.85 -10.32 0.68
CA LEU A 70 6.69 -9.01 1.28
C LEU A 70 6.12 -9.15 2.70
N GLY A 71 5.06 -9.96 2.89
CA GLY A 71 4.50 -10.26 4.21
C GLY A 71 5.50 -10.90 5.19
N LEU A 72 6.31 -11.84 4.70
CA LEU A 72 7.32 -12.54 5.51
C LEU A 72 8.43 -11.61 6.03
N PHE A 73 8.76 -10.56 5.30
CA PHE A 73 9.82 -9.62 5.71
C PHE A 73 9.37 -8.52 6.66
N ILE A 74 8.06 -8.27 6.79
CA ILE A 74 7.53 -7.24 7.71
C ILE A 74 7.99 -7.45 9.16
N PRO A 75 7.93 -8.67 9.75
CA PRO A 75 8.41 -8.90 11.11
C PRO A 75 9.90 -8.60 11.27
N LEU A 76 10.72 -8.96 10.27
CA LEU A 76 12.18 -8.92 10.33
C LEU A 76 12.79 -7.56 10.01
N MET A 77 12.22 -6.85 9.03
CA MET A 77 12.81 -5.64 8.44
C MET A 77 11.96 -4.39 8.66
N GLY A 78 10.78 -4.53 9.25
CA GLY A 78 9.80 -3.45 9.31
C GLY A 78 9.12 -3.26 7.96
N ILE A 79 8.60 -2.06 7.73
CA ILE A 79 7.75 -1.74 6.59
C ILE A 79 8.47 -0.80 5.62
N GLY A 80 8.03 -0.75 4.35
CA GLY A 80 8.46 0.24 3.37
C GLY A 80 9.49 -0.28 2.38
N THR A 81 10.44 0.58 2.02
CA THR A 81 11.34 0.35 0.88
C THR A 81 12.29 -0.84 1.09
N LEU A 82 12.76 -1.08 2.32
CA LEU A 82 13.77 -2.11 2.60
C LEU A 82 13.27 -3.55 2.37
N PRO A 83 12.13 -4.00 2.94
CA PRO A 83 11.58 -5.32 2.63
C PRO A 83 11.19 -5.47 1.15
N ALA A 84 10.67 -4.42 0.51
CA ALA A 84 10.37 -4.43 -0.92
C ALA A 84 11.63 -4.62 -1.77
N LEU A 85 12.68 -3.83 -1.51
CA LEU A 85 13.97 -3.94 -2.18
C LEU A 85 14.55 -5.34 -2.04
N THR A 86 14.50 -5.92 -0.83
CA THR A 86 15.01 -7.27 -0.57
C THR A 86 14.28 -8.32 -1.39
N ALA A 87 12.94 -8.30 -1.39
CA ALA A 87 12.13 -9.24 -2.16
C ALA A 87 12.39 -9.10 -3.67
N LEU A 88 12.45 -7.87 -4.18
CA LEU A 88 12.70 -7.59 -5.59
C LEU A 88 14.11 -8.01 -6.03
N VAL A 89 15.13 -7.83 -5.18
CA VAL A 89 16.51 -8.28 -5.46
C VAL A 89 16.56 -9.79 -5.55
N ILE A 90 15.94 -10.50 -4.61
CA ILE A 90 15.85 -11.96 -4.61
C ILE A 90 15.24 -12.48 -5.93
N TYR A 91 14.16 -11.84 -6.38
CA TYR A 91 13.50 -12.16 -7.65
C TYR A 91 14.38 -11.91 -8.87
N ALA A 92 15.12 -10.80 -8.86
CA ALA A 92 15.94 -10.37 -9.99
C ALA A 92 17.23 -11.18 -10.15
N ILE A 93 17.71 -11.85 -9.09
CA ILE A 93 18.94 -12.64 -9.13
C ILE A 93 18.84 -13.77 -10.16
N PHE A 94 17.74 -14.53 -10.18
CA PHE A 94 17.62 -15.72 -11.04
C PHE A 94 17.86 -15.43 -12.54
N PRO A 95 17.12 -14.51 -13.21
CA PRO A 95 17.33 -14.25 -14.64
C PRO A 95 18.73 -13.72 -14.95
N ILE A 96 19.33 -12.89 -14.09
CA ILE A 96 20.69 -12.35 -14.31
C ILE A 96 21.72 -13.46 -14.15
N LEU A 97 21.61 -14.25 -13.08
CA LEU A 97 22.53 -15.35 -12.78
C LEU A 97 22.49 -16.41 -13.88
N GLN A 98 21.30 -16.87 -14.26
CA GLN A 98 21.09 -17.88 -15.30
C GLN A 98 21.70 -17.45 -16.63
N ASN A 99 21.38 -16.24 -17.10
CA ASN A 99 21.87 -15.76 -18.39
C ASN A 99 23.39 -15.47 -18.36
N THR A 100 23.94 -15.05 -17.22
CA THR A 100 25.39 -14.87 -17.10
C THR A 100 26.13 -16.19 -17.16
N ILE A 101 25.62 -17.25 -16.50
CA ILE A 101 26.18 -18.60 -16.59
C ILE A 101 26.06 -19.13 -18.03
N THR A 102 24.88 -19.02 -18.64
CA THR A 102 24.64 -19.45 -20.03
C THR A 102 25.55 -18.72 -21.01
N GLY A 103 25.72 -17.41 -20.87
CA GLY A 103 26.58 -16.60 -21.74
C GLY A 103 28.06 -16.99 -21.62
N LEU A 104 28.54 -17.24 -20.41
CA LEU A 104 29.95 -17.64 -20.18
C LEU A 104 30.22 -19.09 -20.61
N LYS A 105 29.27 -20.02 -20.39
CA LYS A 105 29.39 -21.41 -20.83
C LYS A 105 29.22 -21.58 -22.34
N GLY A 106 28.48 -20.69 -23.00
CA GLY A 106 28.24 -20.71 -24.45
C GLY A 106 29.43 -20.26 -25.31
N ILE A 107 30.55 -19.85 -24.69
CA ILE A 107 31.76 -19.45 -25.42
C ILE A 107 32.44 -20.69 -25.99
N ASP A 108 32.82 -20.61 -27.28
CA ASP A 108 33.53 -21.69 -27.98
C ASP A 108 34.79 -22.15 -27.19
N PRO A 109 34.91 -23.46 -26.87
CA PRO A 109 36.06 -24.01 -26.15
C PRO A 109 37.41 -23.70 -26.81
N SER A 110 37.46 -23.62 -28.14
CA SER A 110 38.69 -23.33 -28.89
C SER A 110 39.27 -21.95 -28.55
N LEU A 111 38.42 -20.96 -28.27
CA LEU A 111 38.84 -19.63 -27.83
C LEU A 111 39.43 -19.67 -26.41
N GLN A 112 38.90 -20.55 -25.56
CA GLN A 112 39.41 -20.73 -24.20
C GLN A 112 40.78 -21.42 -24.21
N GLU A 113 40.92 -22.49 -25.01
CA GLU A 113 42.18 -23.20 -25.21
C GLU A 113 43.26 -22.29 -25.81
N ALA A 114 42.91 -21.49 -26.83
CA ALA A 114 43.81 -20.49 -27.40
C ALA A 114 44.27 -19.49 -26.33
N GLY A 115 43.35 -18.96 -25.52
CA GLY A 115 43.70 -18.06 -24.41
C GLY A 115 44.67 -18.69 -23.41
N ILE A 116 44.49 -19.98 -23.08
CA ILE A 116 45.41 -20.74 -22.22
C ILE A 116 46.78 -20.90 -22.91
N ALA A 117 46.80 -21.25 -24.19
CA ALA A 117 48.03 -21.45 -24.96
C ALA A 117 48.87 -20.16 -25.09
N PHE A 118 48.21 -18.99 -25.17
CA PHE A 118 48.86 -17.68 -25.12
C PHE A 118 49.26 -17.22 -23.71
N GLY A 119 49.10 -18.08 -22.68
CA GLY A 119 49.51 -17.79 -21.31
C GLY A 119 48.57 -16.84 -20.54
N MET A 120 47.33 -16.62 -21.03
CA MET A 120 46.40 -15.71 -20.37
C MET A 120 45.87 -16.31 -19.06
N THR A 121 45.97 -15.53 -17.99
CA THR A 121 45.33 -15.83 -16.70
C THR A 121 43.81 -15.80 -16.81
N ARG A 122 43.11 -16.40 -15.83
CA ARG A 122 41.64 -16.41 -15.78
C ARG A 122 41.05 -15.00 -15.81
N TRP A 123 41.70 -14.04 -15.16
CA TRP A 123 41.28 -12.64 -15.13
C TRP A 123 41.49 -11.92 -16.47
N GLU A 124 42.58 -12.22 -17.16
CA GLU A 124 42.85 -11.66 -18.48
C GLU A 124 41.86 -12.19 -19.51
N ARG A 125 41.59 -13.50 -19.53
CA ARG A 125 40.57 -14.09 -20.41
C ARG A 125 39.19 -13.49 -20.14
N LEU A 126 38.82 -13.40 -18.85
CA LEU A 126 37.54 -12.85 -18.42
C LEU A 126 37.30 -11.44 -18.96
N LYS A 127 38.27 -10.54 -18.77
CA LYS A 127 38.16 -9.14 -19.22
C LYS A 127 38.30 -8.99 -20.73
N LYS A 128 39.16 -9.80 -21.38
CA LYS A 128 39.57 -9.59 -22.76
C LYS A 128 38.58 -10.18 -23.77
N PHE A 129 37.98 -11.34 -23.50
CA PHE A 129 37.01 -11.93 -24.41
C PHE A 129 35.81 -12.61 -23.75
N GLU A 130 35.92 -13.22 -22.55
CA GLU A 130 34.78 -13.97 -22.01
C GLU A 130 33.58 -13.06 -21.69
N ILE A 131 33.78 -11.97 -20.95
CA ILE A 131 32.73 -10.99 -20.70
C ILE A 131 32.25 -10.36 -22.02
N PRO A 132 33.14 -9.79 -22.89
CA PRO A 132 32.70 -9.24 -24.18
C PRO A 132 31.83 -10.16 -25.04
N LEU A 133 32.16 -11.44 -25.13
CA LEU A 133 31.39 -12.41 -25.92
C LEU A 133 30.08 -12.82 -25.22
N ALA A 134 30.07 -12.90 -23.89
CA ALA A 134 28.89 -13.23 -23.10
C ALA A 134 27.91 -12.05 -22.92
N MET A 135 28.35 -10.81 -23.14
CA MET A 135 27.57 -9.59 -22.86
C MET A 135 26.17 -9.57 -23.47
N PRO A 136 25.92 -9.97 -24.72
CA PRO A 136 24.56 -9.97 -25.28
C PRO A 136 23.59 -10.83 -24.46
N VAL A 137 24.05 -12.00 -24.00
CA VAL A 137 23.26 -12.91 -23.16
C VAL A 137 23.09 -12.33 -21.75
N ILE A 138 24.17 -11.79 -21.14
CA ILE A 138 24.10 -11.10 -19.83
C ILE A 138 23.09 -9.95 -19.87
N MET A 139 23.14 -9.11 -20.90
CA MET A 139 22.21 -8.00 -21.09
C MET A 139 20.78 -8.47 -21.32
N SER A 140 20.57 -9.60 -21.98
CA SER A 140 19.25 -10.23 -22.08
C SER A 140 18.71 -10.62 -20.69
N GLY A 141 19.55 -11.19 -19.83
CA GLY A 141 19.20 -11.49 -18.43
C GLY A 141 18.85 -10.24 -17.61
N ILE A 142 19.67 -9.20 -17.72
CA ILE A 142 19.44 -7.90 -17.08
C ILE A 142 18.12 -7.28 -17.54
N ARG A 143 17.82 -7.36 -18.84
CA ARG A 143 16.57 -6.84 -19.42
C ARG A 143 15.35 -7.60 -18.90
N THR A 144 15.41 -8.93 -18.85
CA THR A 144 14.35 -9.76 -18.27
C THR A 144 14.13 -9.41 -16.80
N ALA A 145 15.22 -9.25 -16.03
CA ALA A 145 15.15 -8.83 -14.64
C ALA A 145 14.52 -7.43 -14.49
N ALA A 146 14.92 -6.46 -15.31
CA ALA A 146 14.38 -5.10 -15.26
C ALA A 146 12.87 -5.07 -15.51
N VAL A 147 12.38 -5.81 -16.52
CA VAL A 147 10.93 -5.90 -16.79
C VAL A 147 10.19 -6.54 -15.63
N LEU A 148 10.74 -7.63 -15.07
CA LEU A 148 10.18 -8.29 -13.89
C LEU A 148 10.12 -7.34 -12.68
N ILE A 149 11.21 -6.62 -12.40
CA ILE A 149 11.29 -5.66 -11.28
C ILE A 149 10.25 -4.57 -11.46
N ILE A 150 10.16 -3.92 -12.63
CA ILE A 150 9.23 -2.80 -12.84
C ILE A 150 7.78 -3.25 -12.63
N GLY A 151 7.42 -4.44 -13.13
CA GLY A 151 6.09 -5.01 -12.93
C GLY A 151 5.80 -5.37 -11.48
N THR A 152 6.70 -6.12 -10.84
CA THR A 152 6.52 -6.59 -9.45
C THR A 152 6.66 -5.48 -8.41
N ALA A 153 7.43 -4.42 -8.69
CA ALA A 153 7.55 -3.25 -7.82
C ALA A 153 6.23 -2.50 -7.61
N THR A 154 5.22 -2.71 -8.47
CA THR A 154 3.87 -2.17 -8.22
C THR A 154 3.27 -2.71 -6.92
N LEU A 155 3.62 -3.93 -6.52
CA LEU A 155 3.17 -4.54 -5.27
C LEU A 155 3.89 -3.96 -4.04
N ALA A 156 4.99 -3.26 -4.22
CA ALA A 156 5.72 -2.63 -3.12
C ALA A 156 4.86 -1.55 -2.41
N ALA A 157 3.89 -0.97 -3.13
CA ALA A 157 2.91 -0.06 -2.55
C ALA A 157 2.06 -0.70 -1.45
N LEU A 158 1.81 -2.02 -1.50
CA LEU A 158 1.04 -2.75 -0.48
C LEU A 158 1.71 -2.77 0.89
N ILE A 159 3.03 -2.57 0.92
CA ILE A 159 3.82 -2.49 2.15
C ILE A 159 4.43 -1.10 2.33
N GLY A 160 3.83 -0.07 1.74
CA GLY A 160 4.20 1.31 2.02
C GLY A 160 5.52 1.78 1.40
N ALA A 161 6.09 1.03 0.44
CA ALA A 161 7.29 1.48 -0.30
C ALA A 161 6.98 2.56 -1.35
N GLY A 162 5.70 2.83 -1.62
CA GLY A 162 5.25 3.81 -2.61
C GLY A 162 5.35 3.29 -4.05
N GLY A 163 5.62 4.19 -4.99
CA GLY A 163 5.71 3.86 -6.41
C GLY A 163 4.38 3.99 -7.18
N LEU A 164 4.40 3.69 -8.48
CA LEU A 164 3.23 3.78 -9.36
C LEU A 164 2.12 2.79 -8.99
N GLY A 165 2.46 1.73 -8.25
CA GLY A 165 1.49 0.80 -7.67
C GLY A 165 0.49 1.46 -6.73
N SER A 166 0.86 2.58 -6.10
CA SER A 166 -0.04 3.35 -5.22
C SER A 166 -1.29 3.83 -5.96
N PHE A 167 -1.17 4.24 -7.24
CA PHE A 167 -2.30 4.61 -8.08
C PHE A 167 -3.20 3.42 -8.45
N ILE A 168 -2.60 2.25 -8.66
CA ILE A 168 -3.35 1.02 -8.97
C ILE A 168 -4.19 0.62 -7.76
N LEU A 169 -3.57 0.55 -6.58
CA LEU A 169 -4.25 0.22 -5.33
C LEU A 169 -5.33 1.26 -5.01
N LEU A 170 -4.99 2.55 -5.09
CA LEU A 170 -5.95 3.62 -4.86
C LEU A 170 -7.13 3.58 -5.83
N GLY A 171 -6.88 3.25 -7.09
CA GLY A 171 -7.91 3.10 -8.10
C GLY A 171 -8.80 1.89 -7.88
N ILE A 172 -8.25 0.77 -7.39
CA ILE A 172 -9.03 -0.39 -6.98
C ILE A 172 -9.90 -0.02 -5.78
N ASP A 173 -9.31 0.55 -4.73
CA ASP A 173 -9.99 0.91 -3.49
C ASP A 173 -11.12 1.92 -3.71
N ARG A 174 -10.90 2.93 -4.57
CA ARG A 174 -11.91 3.96 -4.88
C ARG A 174 -12.83 3.58 -6.04
N ASN A 175 -12.73 2.37 -6.57
CA ASN A 175 -13.44 1.95 -7.78
C ASN A 175 -13.34 2.99 -8.91
N ASN A 176 -12.12 3.49 -9.12
CA ASN A 176 -11.80 4.56 -10.05
C ASN A 176 -10.89 4.03 -11.16
N THR A 177 -11.51 3.66 -12.28
CA THR A 177 -10.81 3.14 -13.47
C THR A 177 -9.73 4.11 -13.97
N SER A 178 -9.91 5.42 -13.85
CA SER A 178 -8.91 6.40 -14.29
C SER A 178 -7.62 6.29 -13.49
N LEU A 179 -7.70 6.13 -12.16
CA LEU A 179 -6.51 5.95 -11.31
C LEU A 179 -5.82 4.60 -11.59
N ILE A 180 -6.60 3.53 -11.78
CA ILE A 180 -6.07 2.20 -12.18
C ILE A 180 -5.29 2.34 -13.49
N LEU A 181 -5.89 2.99 -14.50
CA LEU A 181 -5.27 3.18 -15.80
C LEU A 181 -4.03 4.07 -15.72
N ILE A 182 -4.04 5.15 -14.93
CA ILE A 182 -2.85 6.00 -14.74
C ILE A 182 -1.69 5.17 -14.18
N GLY A 183 -1.91 4.41 -13.11
CA GLY A 183 -0.87 3.58 -12.51
C GLY A 183 -0.38 2.45 -13.43
N ALA A 184 -1.31 1.72 -14.05
CA ALA A 184 -1.01 0.59 -14.92
C ALA A 184 -0.33 1.01 -16.23
N LEU A 185 -0.85 2.03 -16.93
CA LEU A 185 -0.26 2.53 -18.17
C LEU A 185 1.09 3.18 -17.91
N SER A 186 1.26 3.94 -16.83
CA SER A 186 2.56 4.50 -16.47
C SER A 186 3.60 3.41 -16.22
N SER A 187 3.22 2.36 -15.49
CA SER A 187 4.10 1.21 -15.22
C SER A 187 4.45 0.45 -16.51
N ALA A 188 3.47 0.25 -17.41
CA ALA A 188 3.68 -0.41 -18.70
C ALA A 188 4.59 0.41 -19.63
N VAL A 189 4.35 1.72 -19.75
CA VAL A 189 5.19 2.64 -20.53
C VAL A 189 6.60 2.66 -19.99
N LEU A 190 6.75 2.70 -18.65
CA LEU A 190 8.06 2.64 -18.00
C LEU A 190 8.79 1.33 -18.31
N ALA A 191 8.10 0.18 -18.23
CA ALA A 191 8.67 -1.12 -18.57
C ALA A 191 9.09 -1.19 -20.05
N ILE A 192 8.28 -0.68 -20.97
CA ILE A 192 8.60 -0.62 -22.40
C ILE A 192 9.81 0.26 -22.65
N ALA A 193 9.84 1.46 -22.05
CA ALA A 193 10.95 2.40 -22.18
C ALA A 193 12.27 1.78 -21.68
N PHE A 194 12.26 1.15 -20.50
CA PHE A 194 13.43 0.47 -19.95
C PHE A 194 13.87 -0.72 -20.78
N ASN A 195 12.92 -1.55 -21.21
CA ASN A 195 13.19 -2.69 -22.08
C ASN A 195 13.84 -2.25 -23.40
N PHE A 196 13.35 -1.15 -23.99
CA PHE A 196 13.92 -0.57 -25.21
C PHE A 196 15.32 -0.01 -24.95
N LEU A 197 15.52 0.78 -23.90
CA LEU A 197 16.83 1.35 -23.53
C LEU A 197 17.87 0.24 -23.33
N LEU A 198 17.55 -0.81 -22.57
CA LEU A 198 18.46 -1.93 -22.34
C LEU A 198 18.70 -2.77 -23.60
N LYS A 199 17.70 -2.91 -24.48
CA LYS A 199 17.87 -3.57 -25.78
C LYS A 199 18.82 -2.79 -26.71
N VAL A 200 18.78 -1.46 -26.69
CA VAL A 200 19.76 -0.64 -27.41
C VAL A 200 21.16 -0.85 -26.82
N MET A 201 21.27 -0.92 -25.49
CA MET A 201 22.54 -1.21 -24.81
C MET A 201 23.08 -2.62 -25.09
N GLU A 202 22.24 -3.60 -25.40
CA GLU A 202 22.62 -4.98 -25.76
C GLU A 202 23.60 -5.04 -26.94
N LYS A 203 23.46 -4.10 -27.90
CA LYS A 203 24.35 -3.99 -29.08
C LYS A 203 25.48 -2.99 -28.89
N ALA A 204 25.55 -2.32 -27.74
CA ALA A 204 26.54 -1.29 -27.48
C ALA A 204 27.91 -1.88 -27.14
N LYS A 205 28.96 -1.08 -27.31
CA LYS A 205 30.31 -1.47 -26.87
C LYS A 205 30.34 -1.56 -25.35
N LEU A 206 31.17 -2.47 -24.81
CA LEU A 206 31.36 -2.67 -23.36
C LEU A 206 31.53 -1.34 -22.59
N ARG A 207 32.39 -0.45 -23.11
CA ARG A 207 32.67 0.85 -22.48
C ARG A 207 31.42 1.70 -22.32
N THR A 208 30.55 1.72 -23.34
CA THR A 208 29.28 2.45 -23.31
C THR A 208 28.32 1.84 -22.28
N ILE A 209 28.27 0.51 -22.17
CA ILE A 209 27.45 -0.18 -21.16
C ILE A 209 27.93 0.22 -19.76
N PHE A 210 29.23 0.10 -19.49
CA PHE A 210 29.81 0.47 -18.19
C PHE A 210 29.61 1.95 -17.85
N SER A 211 29.83 2.86 -18.80
CA SER A 211 29.57 4.29 -18.61
C SER A 211 28.10 4.57 -18.30
N GLY A 212 27.17 3.87 -18.96
CA GLY A 212 25.74 3.98 -18.69
C GLY A 212 25.38 3.55 -17.27
N PHE A 213 25.86 2.38 -16.83
CA PHE A 213 25.64 1.91 -15.46
C PHE A 213 26.27 2.82 -14.40
N ALA A 214 27.47 3.33 -14.66
CA ALA A 214 28.12 4.29 -13.76
C ALA A 214 27.31 5.59 -13.64
N LEU A 215 26.82 6.12 -14.76
CA LEU A 215 25.97 7.31 -14.77
C LEU A 215 24.66 7.08 -14.00
N VAL A 216 23.98 5.96 -14.23
CA VAL A 216 22.75 5.60 -13.50
C VAL A 216 23.03 5.49 -12.01
N THR A 217 24.13 4.87 -11.60
CA THR A 217 24.51 4.75 -10.19
C THR A 217 24.75 6.10 -9.54
N ILE A 218 25.43 7.02 -10.24
CA ILE A 218 25.68 8.39 -9.77
C ILE A 218 24.37 9.16 -9.65
N LEU A 219 23.52 9.15 -10.69
CA LEU A 219 22.23 9.84 -10.69
C LEU A 219 21.31 9.30 -9.59
N LEU A 220 21.30 7.99 -9.38
CA LEU A 220 20.53 7.37 -8.32
C LEU A 220 21.03 7.81 -6.94
N GLY A 221 22.34 7.80 -6.72
CA GLY A 221 22.96 8.28 -5.48
C GLY A 221 22.63 9.76 -5.21
N LEU A 222 22.66 10.60 -6.25
CA LEU A 222 22.24 12.00 -6.15
C LEU A 222 20.74 12.16 -5.85
N SER A 223 19.89 11.26 -6.35
CA SER A 223 18.45 11.29 -6.05
C SER A 223 18.12 10.90 -4.61
N TYR A 224 19.00 10.13 -3.96
CA TYR A 224 18.89 9.77 -2.54
C TYR A 224 19.62 10.75 -1.61
N SER A 225 20.55 11.56 -2.13
CA SER A 225 21.13 12.62 -1.33
C SER A 225 20.09 13.73 -1.18
N PRO A 226 19.59 14.03 0.04
CA PRO A 226 18.88 15.29 0.23
C PRO A 226 19.88 16.36 -0.18
N ALA A 227 19.50 17.19 -1.15
CA ALA A 227 20.40 18.18 -1.70
C ALA A 227 21.14 18.92 -0.57
N LEU A 228 22.41 19.24 -0.81
CA LEU A 228 23.35 20.03 0.00
C LEU A 228 22.85 21.44 0.42
N LEU A 229 21.54 21.66 0.46
CA LEU A 229 20.80 22.88 0.73
C LEU A 229 19.67 22.70 1.77
N ALA A 230 19.58 21.57 2.48
CA ALA A 230 18.63 21.44 3.57
C ALA A 230 19.06 22.33 4.77
N GLN A 231 18.40 23.48 4.90
CA GLN A 231 18.31 24.22 6.17
C GLN A 231 17.90 23.24 7.27
N LYS A 232 18.49 23.41 8.46
CA LYS A 232 18.15 22.77 9.75
C LYS A 232 16.71 22.22 9.72
N GLU A 233 16.55 20.92 9.46
CA GLU A 233 15.22 20.36 9.18
C GLU A 233 14.29 20.60 10.36
N LYS A 234 13.12 21.17 10.06
CA LYS A 234 11.95 21.07 10.94
C LYS A 234 11.68 19.59 11.16
N GLU A 235 11.39 19.20 12.39
CA GLU A 235 11.05 17.81 12.69
C GLU A 235 9.82 17.40 11.86
N ASN A 236 9.98 16.36 11.03
CA ASN A 236 8.97 15.92 10.07
C ASN A 236 8.27 14.66 10.57
N LEU A 237 6.98 14.75 10.86
CA LEU A 237 6.16 13.63 11.30
C LEU A 237 5.60 12.85 10.11
N VAL A 238 5.56 11.54 10.20
CA VAL A 238 4.94 10.65 9.21
C VAL A 238 3.54 10.28 9.68
N ILE A 239 2.52 10.77 8.96
CA ILE A 239 1.12 10.46 9.23
C ILE A 239 0.62 9.46 8.20
N ALA A 240 0.23 8.27 8.63
CA ALA A 240 -0.31 7.26 7.71
C ALA A 240 -1.83 7.18 7.78
N GLY A 241 -2.44 6.63 6.73
CA GLY A 241 -3.86 6.29 6.70
C GLY A 241 -4.07 4.84 6.27
N LYS A 242 -5.16 4.23 6.76
CA LYS A 242 -5.66 2.96 6.21
C LYS A 242 -6.11 3.15 4.75
N LEU A 243 -6.47 2.06 4.09
CA LEU A 243 -7.05 2.11 2.74
C LEU A 243 -8.39 2.86 2.76
N GLY A 244 -8.61 3.72 1.77
CA GLY A 244 -9.87 4.46 1.57
C GLY A 244 -9.76 5.98 1.70
N PRO A 245 -10.82 6.72 1.34
CA PRO A 245 -10.83 8.18 1.37
C PRO A 245 -10.79 8.74 2.80
N GLU A 246 -11.53 8.15 3.75
CA GLU A 246 -11.68 8.69 5.10
C GLU A 246 -10.34 8.81 5.86
N PRO A 247 -9.51 7.76 5.97
CA PRO A 247 -8.24 7.87 6.69
C PRO A 247 -7.28 8.86 6.03
N GLU A 248 -7.31 8.99 4.70
CA GLU A 248 -6.49 9.93 3.95
C GLU A 248 -6.91 11.38 4.20
N ILE A 249 -8.23 11.66 4.27
CA ILE A 249 -8.75 12.97 4.63
C ILE A 249 -8.30 13.34 6.05
N LEU A 250 -8.50 12.44 7.01
CA LEU A 250 -8.13 12.66 8.41
C LEU A 250 -6.61 12.88 8.59
N ALA A 251 -5.79 12.08 7.91
CA ALA A 251 -4.34 12.25 7.92
C ALA A 251 -3.91 13.62 7.39
N ASN A 252 -4.55 14.11 6.32
CA ASN A 252 -4.32 15.46 5.80
C ASN A 252 -4.83 16.55 6.76
N MET A 253 -5.96 16.35 7.44
CA MET A 253 -6.41 17.28 8.48
C MET A 253 -5.39 17.38 9.61
N TYR A 254 -4.82 16.24 10.06
CA TYR A 254 -3.77 16.21 11.08
C TYR A 254 -2.52 16.97 10.61
N LYS A 255 -2.04 16.69 9.39
CA LYS A 255 -0.92 17.40 8.77
C LYS A 255 -1.13 18.91 8.79
N LEU A 256 -2.24 19.39 8.24
CA LEU A 256 -2.53 20.82 8.10
C LEU A 256 -2.63 21.52 9.46
N LEU A 257 -3.25 20.87 10.46
CA LEU A 257 -3.33 21.40 11.81
C LEU A 257 -1.95 21.48 12.49
N ILE A 258 -1.11 20.45 12.32
CA ILE A 258 0.26 20.43 12.86
C ILE A 258 1.11 21.52 12.23
N GLU A 259 1.07 21.67 10.91
CA GLU A 259 1.88 22.63 10.16
C GLU A 259 1.48 24.09 10.42
N GLU A 260 0.19 24.37 10.63
CA GLU A 260 -0.29 25.73 10.97
C GLU A 260 0.07 26.13 12.41
N ASN A 261 0.09 25.17 13.34
CA ASN A 261 0.13 25.46 14.78
C ASN A 261 1.48 25.16 15.44
N THR A 262 2.43 24.56 14.71
CA THR A 262 3.72 24.16 15.25
C THR A 262 4.86 24.51 14.29
N SER A 263 6.09 24.29 14.72
CA SER A 263 7.26 24.40 13.84
C SER A 263 7.55 23.13 13.05
N MET A 264 6.81 22.03 13.30
CA MET A 264 6.98 20.73 12.66
C MET A 264 6.39 20.73 11.24
N THR A 265 6.85 19.79 10.41
CA THR A 265 6.21 19.44 9.14
C THR A 265 5.58 18.06 9.24
N ALA A 266 4.67 17.72 8.32
CA ALA A 266 4.14 16.36 8.28
C ALA A 266 4.01 15.83 6.85
N THR A 267 4.42 14.58 6.67
CA THR A 267 4.29 13.82 5.43
C THR A 267 3.16 12.81 5.57
N VAL A 268 2.15 12.91 4.69
CA VAL A 268 1.05 11.95 4.65
C VAL A 268 1.43 10.76 3.77
N LYS A 269 1.30 9.54 4.31
CA LYS A 269 1.38 8.27 3.59
C LYS A 269 -0.04 7.69 3.46
N PRO A 270 -0.78 8.04 2.40
CA PRO A 270 -2.15 7.55 2.23
C PRO A 270 -2.14 6.08 1.84
N ASN A 271 -3.20 5.34 2.19
CA ASN A 271 -3.39 3.94 1.80
C ASN A 271 -2.16 3.08 2.15
N PHE A 272 -1.57 3.33 3.33
CA PHE A 272 -0.29 2.74 3.72
C PHE A 272 -0.42 1.24 4.00
N GLY A 273 -1.59 0.80 4.47
CA GLY A 273 -1.94 -0.61 4.70
C GLY A 273 -3.29 -0.77 5.39
N LYS A 274 -3.55 -1.99 5.89
CA LYS A 274 -4.74 -2.31 6.71
C LYS A 274 -4.47 -2.11 8.21
N THR A 275 -5.47 -2.36 9.05
CA THR A 275 -5.43 -2.14 10.51
C THR A 275 -4.18 -2.72 11.20
N SER A 276 -3.95 -4.04 11.12
CA SER A 276 -2.83 -4.69 11.81
C SER A 276 -1.48 -4.18 11.36
N PHE A 277 -1.37 -3.82 10.08
CA PHE A 277 -0.16 -3.28 9.49
C PHE A 277 0.17 -1.88 10.02
N LEU A 278 -0.79 -0.95 10.03
CA LEU A 278 -0.56 0.40 10.56
C LEU A 278 -0.24 0.38 12.05
N TYR A 279 -0.90 -0.48 12.80
CA TYR A 279 -0.69 -0.62 14.23
C TYR A 279 0.75 -1.09 14.56
N GLU A 280 1.25 -2.12 13.85
CA GLU A 280 2.63 -2.57 14.01
C GLU A 280 3.65 -1.55 13.47
N ALA A 281 3.33 -0.83 12.38
CA ALA A 281 4.15 0.27 11.89
C ALA A 281 4.32 1.37 12.94
N LEU A 282 3.22 1.76 13.60
CA LEU A 282 3.24 2.75 14.67
C LEU A 282 4.10 2.26 15.83
N LYS A 283 3.92 1.01 16.28
CA LYS A 283 4.71 0.44 17.38
C LYS A 283 6.20 0.40 17.08
N LYS A 284 6.58 0.02 15.85
CA LYS A 284 7.99 0.02 15.39
C LYS A 284 8.55 1.43 15.23
N GLY A 285 7.71 2.44 14.99
CA GLY A 285 8.13 3.82 14.72
C GLY A 285 8.38 4.10 13.23
N ASP A 286 7.81 3.28 12.34
CA ASP A 286 7.85 3.50 10.89
C ASP A 286 6.88 4.64 10.46
N ILE A 287 5.92 4.96 11.33
CA ILE A 287 4.98 6.07 11.26
C ILE A 287 4.82 6.69 12.66
N ASP A 288 4.43 7.95 12.74
CA ASP A 288 4.31 8.71 13.99
C ASP A 288 2.86 8.81 14.48
N ILE A 289 1.92 9.01 13.56
CA ILE A 289 0.49 9.24 13.86
C ILE A 289 -0.36 8.54 12.79
N TYR A 290 -1.51 7.97 13.18
CA TYR A 290 -2.55 7.61 12.23
C TYR A 290 -3.95 7.70 12.85
N PRO A 291 -5.02 7.89 12.05
CA PRO A 291 -6.39 7.83 12.53
C PRO A 291 -6.80 6.37 12.81
N GLU A 292 -7.27 6.11 14.02
CA GLU A 292 -7.78 4.80 14.44
C GLU A 292 -9.16 4.92 15.10
N PHE A 293 -9.91 3.83 15.13
CA PHE A 293 -11.30 3.78 15.57
C PHE A 293 -11.49 3.03 16.88
N THR A 294 -12.34 3.57 17.76
CA THR A 294 -12.61 3.05 19.12
C THR A 294 -13.00 1.57 19.14
N GLY A 295 -13.93 1.16 18.26
CA GLY A 295 -14.35 -0.24 18.13
C GLY A 295 -13.23 -1.14 17.60
N THR A 296 -12.37 -0.63 16.71
CA THR A 296 -11.23 -1.43 16.19
C THR A 296 -10.21 -1.70 17.29
N VAL A 297 -9.93 -0.71 18.14
CA VAL A 297 -9.01 -0.87 19.27
C VAL A 297 -9.52 -1.95 20.22
N THR A 298 -10.80 -1.88 20.60
CA THR A 298 -11.41 -2.79 21.59
C THR A 298 -11.64 -4.19 21.05
N GLU A 299 -12.07 -4.35 19.80
CA GLU A 299 -12.36 -5.66 19.23
C GLU A 299 -11.10 -6.38 18.71
N SER A 300 -10.17 -5.65 18.08
CA SER A 300 -9.10 -6.28 17.27
C SER A 300 -7.68 -6.04 17.79
N LEU A 301 -7.39 -4.91 18.45
CA LEU A 301 -6.01 -4.55 18.84
C LEU A 301 -5.68 -4.91 20.29
N LEU A 302 -6.63 -4.78 21.21
CA LEU A 302 -6.44 -5.19 22.61
C LEU A 302 -6.47 -6.72 22.73
N GLN A 303 -5.54 -7.26 23.50
CA GLN A 303 -5.38 -8.69 23.73
C GLN A 303 -5.29 -8.99 25.24
N PRO A 304 -6.30 -9.66 25.83
CA PRO A 304 -7.56 -10.11 25.22
C PRO A 304 -8.51 -8.93 24.92
N SER A 305 -9.41 -9.11 23.95
CA SER A 305 -10.45 -8.13 23.65
C SER A 305 -11.39 -7.92 24.87
N PRO A 306 -11.53 -6.69 25.39
CA PRO A 306 -12.43 -6.40 26.49
C PRO A 306 -13.90 -6.51 26.07
N LYS A 307 -14.77 -6.87 27.02
CA LYS A 307 -16.22 -6.72 26.83
C LYS A 307 -16.61 -5.27 27.07
N VAL A 308 -17.08 -4.59 26.03
CA VAL A 308 -17.56 -3.21 26.09
C VAL A 308 -19.03 -3.15 25.69
N GLY A 309 -19.75 -2.13 26.18
CA GLY A 309 -21.12 -1.85 25.74
C GLY A 309 -21.15 -1.00 24.46
N HIS A 310 -22.31 -0.42 24.15
CA HIS A 310 -22.48 0.43 22.96
C HIS A 310 -22.41 1.94 23.25
N GLU A 311 -22.10 2.33 24.49
CA GLU A 311 -21.93 3.74 24.88
C GLU A 311 -20.60 4.30 24.37
N PRO A 312 -20.58 5.27 23.44
CA PRO A 312 -19.35 5.72 22.77
C PRO A 312 -18.26 6.19 23.74
N ASP A 313 -18.62 6.96 24.76
CA ASP A 313 -17.68 7.45 25.77
C ASP A 313 -17.04 6.31 26.57
N GLN A 314 -17.79 5.24 26.85
CA GLN A 314 -17.28 4.07 27.56
C GLN A 314 -16.29 3.30 26.69
N VAL A 315 -16.64 3.05 25.42
CA VAL A 315 -15.77 2.33 24.47
C VAL A 315 -14.47 3.11 24.26
N TYR A 316 -14.56 4.44 24.10
CA TYR A 316 -13.38 5.30 24.00
C TYR A 316 -12.47 5.21 25.24
N GLN A 317 -13.04 5.29 26.46
CA GLN A 317 -12.24 5.19 27.68
C GLN A 317 -11.51 3.85 27.78
N VAL A 318 -12.20 2.74 27.47
CA VAL A 318 -11.58 1.41 27.46
C VAL A 318 -10.49 1.30 26.39
N ALA A 319 -10.75 1.80 25.18
CA ALA A 319 -9.78 1.82 24.09
C ALA A 319 -8.51 2.60 24.49
N ARG A 320 -8.68 3.83 25.00
CA ARG A 320 -7.60 4.73 25.42
C ARG A 320 -6.76 4.11 26.53
N ASP A 321 -7.39 3.67 27.60
CA ASP A 321 -6.68 3.17 28.78
C ASP A 321 -6.05 1.80 28.51
N GLY A 322 -6.72 0.96 27.71
CA GLY A 322 -6.21 -0.34 27.28
C GLY A 322 -4.95 -0.20 26.44
N ILE A 323 -4.96 0.64 25.41
CA ILE A 323 -3.84 0.73 24.46
C ILE A 323 -2.62 1.44 25.05
N ALA A 324 -2.85 2.41 25.95
CA ALA A 324 -1.80 3.04 26.74
C ALA A 324 -1.09 2.02 27.64
N LYS A 325 -1.86 1.13 28.30
CA LYS A 325 -1.31 0.09 29.17
C LYS A 325 -0.61 -1.03 28.39
N GLN A 326 -1.18 -1.46 27.26
CA GLN A 326 -0.67 -2.61 26.51
C GLN A 326 0.59 -2.27 25.71
N ASP A 327 0.62 -1.12 25.03
CA ASP A 327 1.66 -0.81 24.03
C ASP A 327 2.26 0.60 24.18
N HIS A 328 1.94 1.32 25.25
CA HIS A 328 2.42 2.69 25.49
C HIS A 328 2.07 3.67 24.35
N LEU A 329 0.83 3.55 23.85
CA LEU A 329 0.28 4.42 22.82
C LEU A 329 -0.70 5.43 23.42
N ALA A 330 -0.64 6.67 22.95
CA ALA A 330 -1.56 7.72 23.31
C ALA A 330 -2.69 7.80 22.27
N TYR A 331 -3.93 7.60 22.73
CA TYR A 331 -5.13 7.73 21.92
C TYR A 331 -5.89 9.00 22.31
N LEU A 332 -6.00 9.94 21.39
CA LEU A 332 -6.59 11.26 21.65
C LEU A 332 -8.12 11.24 21.59
N LYS A 333 -8.76 12.37 21.87
CA LYS A 333 -10.22 12.45 21.92
C LYS A 333 -10.84 12.23 20.53
N PRO A 334 -11.92 11.44 20.43
CA PRO A 334 -12.55 11.14 19.16
C PRO A 334 -13.33 12.32 18.58
N MET A 335 -13.50 12.27 17.26
CA MET A 335 -14.47 13.07 16.51
C MET A 335 -15.90 12.57 16.80
N SER A 336 -16.92 13.34 16.38
CA SER A 336 -18.33 13.06 16.73
C SER A 336 -18.92 11.90 15.92
N TYR A 337 -18.52 11.75 14.66
CA TYR A 337 -19.07 10.73 13.76
C TYR A 337 -18.77 9.29 14.21
N GLN A 338 -19.65 8.36 13.83
CA GLN A 338 -19.40 6.93 13.91
C GLN A 338 -19.26 6.34 12.50
N ASN A 339 -18.15 5.66 12.25
CA ASN A 339 -17.89 4.85 11.07
C ASN A 339 -18.04 3.37 11.44
N THR A 340 -19.28 2.99 11.72
CA THR A 340 -19.62 1.63 12.13
C THR A 340 -19.83 0.74 10.91
N TYR A 341 -19.63 -0.57 11.10
CA TYR A 341 -20.21 -1.54 10.20
C TYR A 341 -21.72 -1.34 10.10
N ALA A 342 -22.23 -1.63 8.92
CA ALA A 342 -23.61 -1.48 8.52
C ALA A 342 -23.98 -2.64 7.60
N VAL A 343 -25.27 -2.97 7.56
CA VAL A 343 -25.82 -3.81 6.49
C VAL A 343 -26.69 -2.94 5.62
N ALA A 344 -26.43 -2.95 4.32
CA ALA A 344 -27.10 -2.09 3.35
C ALA A 344 -27.75 -2.90 2.23
N VAL A 345 -28.86 -2.37 1.73
CA VAL A 345 -29.61 -2.92 0.58
C VAL A 345 -29.97 -1.77 -0.38
N PRO A 346 -30.20 -2.03 -1.67
CA PRO A 346 -30.76 -1.02 -2.56
C PRO A 346 -32.09 -0.48 -2.03
N LYS A 347 -32.33 0.84 -2.08
CA LYS A 347 -33.60 1.43 -1.60
C LYS A 347 -34.84 0.79 -2.23
N LYS A 348 -34.76 0.38 -3.50
CA LYS A 348 -35.84 -0.35 -4.18
C LYS A 348 -36.16 -1.69 -3.51
N ILE A 349 -35.13 -2.46 -3.13
CA ILE A 349 -35.28 -3.74 -2.41
C ILE A 349 -35.81 -3.49 -1.00
N ALA A 350 -35.32 -2.45 -0.31
CA ALA A 350 -35.84 -2.08 1.00
C ALA A 350 -37.34 -1.76 0.95
N GLN A 351 -37.78 -1.03 -0.07
CA GLN A 351 -39.20 -0.68 -0.27
C GLN A 351 -40.04 -1.90 -0.67
N GLU A 352 -39.55 -2.74 -1.58
CA GLU A 352 -40.25 -3.94 -2.06
C GLU A 352 -40.54 -4.95 -0.94
N TYR A 353 -39.53 -5.22 -0.10
CA TYR A 353 -39.63 -6.22 0.96
C TYR A 353 -39.91 -5.61 2.36
N GLY A 354 -40.06 -4.30 2.45
CA GLY A 354 -40.31 -3.59 3.71
C GLY A 354 -39.18 -3.78 4.73
N LEU A 355 -37.93 -3.58 4.30
CA LEU A 355 -36.73 -3.73 5.11
C LEU A 355 -36.33 -2.37 5.71
N LYS A 356 -36.35 -2.28 7.04
CA LYS A 356 -35.89 -1.09 7.78
C LYS A 356 -34.79 -1.42 8.78
N THR A 357 -34.88 -2.60 9.38
CA THR A 357 -33.97 -3.09 10.42
C THR A 357 -33.19 -4.31 9.91
N ILE A 358 -32.07 -4.65 10.57
CA ILE A 358 -31.33 -5.89 10.28
C ILE A 358 -32.20 -7.11 10.55
N SER A 359 -33.02 -7.10 11.61
CA SER A 359 -34.00 -8.16 11.88
C SER A 359 -34.98 -8.41 10.73
N ASP A 360 -35.34 -7.39 9.93
CA ASP A 360 -36.23 -7.56 8.78
C ASP A 360 -35.63 -8.45 7.67
N LEU A 361 -34.31 -8.62 7.62
CA LEU A 361 -33.65 -9.49 6.64
C LEU A 361 -34.10 -10.95 6.74
N LYS A 362 -34.67 -11.36 7.87
CA LYS A 362 -35.24 -12.71 8.02
C LYS A 362 -36.37 -12.97 7.03
N LYS A 363 -37.09 -11.93 6.59
CA LYS A 363 -38.19 -12.03 5.59
C LYS A 363 -37.72 -12.48 4.21
N VAL A 364 -36.45 -12.20 3.89
CA VAL A 364 -35.83 -12.41 2.56
C VAL A 364 -34.74 -13.47 2.59
N GLU A 365 -34.60 -14.18 3.70
CA GLU A 365 -33.64 -15.26 3.88
C GLU A 365 -33.87 -16.35 2.82
N GLY A 366 -32.80 -16.76 2.14
CA GLY A 366 -32.85 -17.73 1.04
C GLY A 366 -33.35 -17.19 -0.31
N GLN A 367 -33.91 -15.97 -0.36
CA GLN A 367 -34.37 -15.34 -1.60
C GLN A 367 -33.32 -14.37 -2.17
N LEU A 368 -32.67 -13.60 -1.29
CA LEU A 368 -31.67 -12.62 -1.68
C LEU A 368 -30.26 -13.14 -1.39
N LYS A 369 -29.31 -12.71 -2.23
CA LYS A 369 -27.90 -13.04 -2.07
C LYS A 369 -27.17 -11.88 -1.39
N ALA A 370 -26.38 -12.22 -0.38
CA ALA A 370 -25.49 -11.29 0.30
C ALA A 370 -24.09 -11.34 -0.30
N GLY A 371 -23.45 -10.18 -0.44
CA GLY A 371 -22.03 -10.07 -0.76
C GLY A 371 -21.29 -9.37 0.34
N PHE A 372 -20.44 -10.12 1.04
CA PHE A 372 -19.68 -9.63 2.18
C PHE A 372 -18.18 -9.60 1.89
N THR A 373 -17.45 -8.71 2.56
CA THR A 373 -16.00 -8.81 2.61
C THR A 373 -15.58 -10.07 3.37
N LEU A 374 -14.42 -10.64 3.03
CA LEU A 374 -13.86 -11.80 3.77
C LEU A 374 -13.72 -11.48 5.27
N GLU A 375 -13.27 -10.26 5.58
CA GLU A 375 -13.14 -9.77 6.95
C GLU A 375 -14.48 -9.71 7.66
N PHE A 376 -15.49 -9.04 7.10
CA PHE A 376 -16.82 -8.97 7.71
C PHE A 376 -17.45 -10.35 7.89
N ASN A 377 -17.20 -11.27 6.95
CA ASN A 377 -17.74 -12.62 7.04
C ASN A 377 -17.22 -13.40 8.26
N ASP A 378 -15.97 -13.17 8.67
CA ASP A 378 -15.29 -13.98 9.68
C ASP A 378 -15.28 -13.35 11.09
N ARG A 379 -15.78 -12.12 11.23
CA ARG A 379 -15.82 -11.35 12.49
C ARG A 379 -17.04 -11.66 13.37
N GLU A 380 -16.84 -11.60 14.68
CA GLU A 380 -17.91 -11.75 15.69
C GLU A 380 -18.89 -10.57 15.66
N ASP A 381 -18.40 -9.35 15.43
CA ASP A 381 -19.19 -8.15 15.13
C ASP A 381 -19.50 -8.01 13.63
N GLY A 382 -19.50 -9.14 12.90
CA GLY A 382 -19.79 -9.23 11.48
C GLY A 382 -20.84 -10.30 11.18
N ASN A 383 -20.65 -11.09 10.12
CA ASN A 383 -21.63 -12.11 9.71
C ASN A 383 -21.84 -13.21 10.77
N LYS A 384 -20.81 -13.56 11.57
CA LYS A 384 -21.01 -14.48 12.71
C LYS A 384 -21.92 -13.89 13.78
N GLY A 385 -21.84 -12.59 13.98
CA GLY A 385 -22.75 -11.81 14.82
C GLY A 385 -24.17 -11.80 14.27
N LEU A 386 -24.33 -11.59 12.96
CA LEU A 386 -25.64 -11.68 12.28
C LEU A 386 -26.26 -13.08 12.44
N GLN A 387 -25.45 -14.14 12.36
CA GLN A 387 -25.91 -15.50 12.60
C GLN A 387 -26.33 -15.73 14.05
N SER A 388 -25.49 -15.33 15.01
CA SER A 388 -25.70 -15.63 16.43
C SER A 388 -26.73 -14.74 17.12
N MET A 389 -26.72 -13.42 16.88
CA MET A 389 -27.62 -12.45 17.51
C MET A 389 -28.94 -12.27 16.77
N TYR A 390 -28.90 -12.25 15.44
CA TYR A 390 -30.08 -12.04 14.60
C TYR A 390 -30.71 -13.35 14.10
N GLY A 391 -29.99 -14.48 14.18
CA GLY A 391 -30.48 -15.76 13.67
C GLY A 391 -30.56 -15.80 12.14
N LEU A 392 -29.73 -15.00 11.45
CA LEU A 392 -29.73 -14.88 9.99
C LEU A 392 -28.79 -15.89 9.33
N ASN A 393 -29.30 -16.67 8.39
CA ASN A 393 -28.57 -17.62 7.55
C ASN A 393 -28.62 -17.14 6.09
N LEU A 394 -27.92 -16.05 5.79
CA LEU A 394 -27.90 -15.46 4.46
C LEU A 394 -27.08 -16.31 3.48
N ASN A 395 -27.47 -16.30 2.20
CA ASN A 395 -26.66 -16.87 1.12
C ASN A 395 -25.52 -15.89 0.78
N VAL A 396 -24.34 -16.09 1.38
CA VAL A 396 -23.20 -15.17 1.28
C VAL A 396 -22.21 -15.60 0.21
N ALA A 397 -21.79 -14.65 -0.64
CA ALA A 397 -20.58 -14.76 -1.44
C ALA A 397 -19.54 -13.73 -0.94
N THR A 398 -18.32 -14.18 -0.66
CA THR A 398 -17.24 -13.28 -0.24
C THR A 398 -16.59 -12.59 -1.44
N MET A 399 -16.29 -11.30 -1.33
CA MET A 399 -15.66 -10.52 -2.40
C MET A 399 -14.82 -9.35 -1.86
N GLU A 400 -13.99 -8.75 -2.71
CA GLU A 400 -13.20 -7.57 -2.35
C GLU A 400 -14.10 -6.35 -2.06
N PRO A 401 -13.73 -5.46 -1.11
CA PRO A 401 -14.56 -4.33 -0.69
C PRO A 401 -15.05 -3.43 -1.82
N ALA A 402 -14.21 -3.16 -2.83
CA ALA A 402 -14.60 -2.32 -3.96
C ALA A 402 -15.57 -3.01 -4.94
N LEU A 403 -15.52 -4.35 -5.02
CA LEU A 403 -16.34 -5.12 -5.96
C LEU A 403 -17.77 -5.30 -5.48
N ARG A 404 -18.02 -5.26 -4.17
CA ARG A 404 -19.37 -5.49 -3.60
C ARG A 404 -20.39 -4.46 -4.08
N TYR A 405 -20.01 -3.19 -4.19
CA TYR A 405 -20.90 -2.16 -4.72
C TYR A 405 -21.18 -2.30 -6.21
N GLN A 406 -20.19 -2.78 -6.99
CA GLN A 406 -20.42 -3.10 -8.40
C GLN A 406 -21.38 -4.28 -8.53
N ALA A 407 -21.22 -5.31 -7.69
CA ALA A 407 -22.10 -6.47 -7.66
C ALA A 407 -23.55 -6.11 -7.24
N ILE A 408 -23.71 -5.13 -6.35
CA ILE A 408 -25.03 -4.54 -6.05
C ILE A 408 -25.61 -3.85 -7.30
N GLN A 409 -24.80 -3.07 -8.02
CA GLN A 409 -25.24 -2.35 -9.21
C GLN A 409 -25.61 -3.29 -10.38
N SER A 410 -24.87 -4.38 -10.58
CA SER A 410 -25.17 -5.41 -11.59
C SER A 410 -26.34 -6.31 -11.19
N GLY A 411 -26.73 -6.30 -9.91
CA GLY A 411 -27.77 -7.16 -9.37
C GLY A 411 -27.29 -8.59 -9.04
N ASP A 412 -25.97 -8.83 -9.01
CA ASP A 412 -25.39 -10.13 -8.62
C ASP A 412 -25.59 -10.43 -7.13
N ILE A 413 -25.76 -9.39 -6.31
CA ILE A 413 -26.12 -9.43 -4.89
C ILE A 413 -27.13 -8.32 -4.57
N GLN A 414 -27.84 -8.44 -3.43
CA GLN A 414 -28.84 -7.47 -2.98
C GLN A 414 -28.62 -6.99 -1.54
N ILE A 415 -27.78 -7.68 -0.78
CA ILE A 415 -27.40 -7.32 0.59
C ILE A 415 -25.88 -7.20 0.63
N THR A 416 -25.35 -6.16 1.27
CA THR A 416 -23.91 -5.98 1.43
C THR A 416 -23.57 -5.43 2.81
N ASP A 417 -22.42 -5.81 3.37
CA ASP A 417 -21.80 -5.09 4.47
C ASP A 417 -21.38 -3.72 3.96
N ALA A 418 -21.42 -2.68 4.78
CA ALA A 418 -20.94 -1.35 4.43
C ALA A 418 -20.41 -0.66 5.67
N TYR A 419 -19.81 0.51 5.49
CA TYR A 419 -19.60 1.45 6.58
C TYR A 419 -20.65 2.56 6.52
N SER A 420 -21.08 3.04 7.69
CA SER A 420 -22.09 4.12 7.80
C SER A 420 -21.68 5.42 7.10
N THR A 421 -20.37 5.68 6.94
CA THR A 421 -19.83 6.87 6.27
C THR A 421 -19.39 6.62 4.83
N ASP A 422 -19.63 5.42 4.26
CA ASP A 422 -19.22 5.08 2.89
C ASP A 422 -19.91 6.01 1.88
N ALA A 423 -19.11 6.59 0.98
CA ALA A 423 -19.61 7.44 -0.10
C ALA A 423 -20.50 6.67 -1.10
N GLU A 424 -20.26 5.37 -1.19
CA GLU A 424 -20.93 4.44 -2.06
C GLU A 424 -22.41 4.24 -1.67
N LEU A 425 -22.77 4.43 -0.39
CA LEU A 425 -24.17 4.40 0.05
C LEU A 425 -25.01 5.41 -0.74
N ALA A 426 -24.50 6.64 -0.89
CA ALA A 426 -25.15 7.68 -1.68
C ALA A 426 -25.06 7.40 -3.18
N ARG A 427 -23.88 6.99 -3.68
CA ARG A 427 -23.63 6.74 -5.12
C ARG A 427 -24.51 5.63 -5.68
N TYR A 428 -24.76 4.57 -4.92
CA TYR A 428 -25.52 3.39 -5.34
C TYR A 428 -26.96 3.38 -4.82
N ASP A 429 -27.42 4.48 -4.24
CA ASP A 429 -28.77 4.66 -3.69
C ASP A 429 -29.17 3.53 -2.71
N LEU A 430 -28.28 3.26 -1.75
CA LEU A 430 -28.48 2.22 -0.75
C LEU A 430 -29.13 2.78 0.51
N GLN A 431 -29.89 1.93 1.18
CA GLN A 431 -30.43 2.15 2.51
C GLN A 431 -29.64 1.30 3.49
N VAL A 432 -29.03 1.94 4.48
CA VAL A 432 -28.50 1.26 5.66
C VAL A 432 -29.68 0.81 6.52
N LEU A 433 -29.66 -0.45 6.92
CA LEU A 433 -30.64 -1.03 7.83
C LEU A 433 -30.26 -0.70 9.27
N GLU A 434 -31.25 -0.35 10.08
CA GLU A 434 -31.08 -0.09 11.51
C GLU A 434 -30.63 -1.36 12.25
N ASP A 435 -29.54 -1.26 13.00
CA ASP A 435 -29.00 -2.32 13.86
C ASP A 435 -29.82 -2.42 15.17
N ASP A 436 -31.03 -2.97 15.07
CA ASP A 436 -32.04 -2.98 16.13
C ASP A 436 -31.67 -3.79 17.38
N LYS A 437 -30.67 -4.67 17.29
CA LYS A 437 -30.10 -5.42 18.42
C LYS A 437 -28.70 -4.96 18.82
N GLN A 438 -28.21 -3.86 18.23
CA GLN A 438 -26.89 -3.28 18.53
C GLN A 438 -25.78 -4.33 18.44
N LEU A 439 -25.61 -4.94 17.26
CA LEU A 439 -24.47 -5.82 17.03
C LEU A 439 -23.15 -5.05 16.93
N PHE A 440 -23.18 -3.86 16.34
CA PHE A 440 -21.95 -3.14 16.05
C PHE A 440 -21.56 -2.21 17.22
N PRO A 441 -20.30 -2.26 17.70
CA PRO A 441 -19.81 -1.30 18.67
C PRO A 441 -19.63 0.09 18.04
N PRO A 442 -19.55 1.18 18.83
CA PRO A 442 -19.27 2.50 18.30
C PRO A 442 -17.84 2.62 17.76
N TYR A 443 -17.72 3.16 16.54
CA TYR A 443 -16.46 3.34 15.81
C TYR A 443 -16.18 4.83 15.56
N GLN A 444 -15.74 5.56 16.58
CA GLN A 444 -15.36 6.95 16.42
C GLN A 444 -13.88 7.05 16.06
N GLY A 445 -13.56 7.84 15.03
CA GLY A 445 -12.18 8.09 14.62
C GLY A 445 -11.46 9.02 15.60
N ALA A 446 -10.19 8.72 15.91
CA ALA A 446 -9.33 9.59 16.69
C ALA A 446 -7.83 9.42 16.32
N PRO A 447 -6.98 10.41 16.60
CA PRO A 447 -5.54 10.28 16.43
C PRO A 447 -4.93 9.27 17.41
N LEU A 448 -4.14 8.32 16.90
CA LEU A 448 -3.32 7.40 17.68
C LEU A 448 -1.83 7.62 17.40
N MET A 449 -1.01 7.67 18.45
CA MET A 449 0.44 7.85 18.37
C MET A 449 1.17 7.20 19.54
N LYS A 450 2.51 7.21 19.55
CA LYS A 450 3.27 6.78 20.73
C LYS A 450 3.15 7.78 21.87
N GLU A 451 3.05 7.32 23.12
CA GLU A 451 3.13 8.20 24.29
C GLU A 451 4.46 8.98 24.32
N ALA A 452 5.56 8.37 23.87
CA ALA A 452 6.86 9.01 23.81
C ALA A 452 6.86 10.25 22.90
N LEU A 453 6.14 10.20 21.77
CA LEU A 453 5.98 11.34 20.87
C LEU A 453 5.21 12.46 21.55
N LEU A 454 4.09 12.14 22.19
CA LEU A 454 3.26 13.13 22.89
C LEU A 454 3.98 13.76 24.09
N LYS A 455 4.80 12.99 24.82
CA LYS A 455 5.66 13.50 25.90
C LYS A 455 6.73 14.46 25.38
N LYS A 456 7.24 14.24 24.18
CA LYS A 456 8.23 15.11 23.52
C LYS A 456 7.57 16.38 22.95
N HIS A 457 6.36 16.25 22.41
CA HIS A 457 5.59 17.31 21.76
C HIS A 457 4.17 17.42 22.34
N PRO A 458 4.02 17.92 23.58
CA PRO A 458 2.71 18.03 24.24
C PRO A 458 1.74 18.96 23.49
N GLU A 459 2.24 19.86 22.65
CA GLU A 459 1.43 20.70 21.77
C GLU A 459 0.56 19.91 20.79
N LEU A 460 0.98 18.69 20.40
CA LEU A 460 0.21 17.83 19.49
C LEU A 460 -1.17 17.48 20.06
N GLU A 461 -1.27 17.27 21.38
CA GLU A 461 -2.56 17.00 22.03
C GLU A 461 -3.53 18.16 21.81
N THR A 462 -3.06 19.39 22.06
CA THR A 462 -3.88 20.60 21.93
C THR A 462 -4.28 20.84 20.48
N VAL A 463 -3.34 20.62 19.55
CA VAL A 463 -3.56 20.85 18.11
C VAL A 463 -4.57 19.85 17.54
N LEU A 464 -4.39 18.56 17.80
CA LEU A 464 -5.24 17.52 17.21
C LEU A 464 -6.60 17.40 17.90
N ASN A 465 -6.69 17.70 19.21
CA ASN A 465 -7.98 17.77 19.91
C ASN A 465 -8.87 18.94 19.43
N LYS A 466 -8.40 19.83 18.55
CA LYS A 466 -9.29 20.77 17.84
C LYS A 466 -10.37 20.06 17.02
N LEU A 467 -10.12 18.80 16.61
CA LEU A 467 -11.09 17.94 15.93
C LEU A 467 -11.98 17.16 16.90
N ALA A 468 -11.70 17.16 18.20
CA ALA A 468 -12.48 16.41 19.19
C ALA A 468 -13.94 16.89 19.18
N GLY A 469 -14.89 15.95 19.08
CA GLY A 469 -16.32 16.24 18.97
C GLY A 469 -16.73 17.04 17.72
N LYS A 470 -15.84 17.21 16.74
CA LYS A 470 -16.16 17.78 15.42
C LYS A 470 -16.45 16.66 14.42
N ILE A 471 -16.94 17.06 13.24
CA ILE A 471 -17.29 16.18 12.10
C ILE A 471 -18.46 15.25 12.47
N THR A 472 -19.64 15.54 11.92
CA THR A 472 -20.78 14.63 11.99
C THR A 472 -20.68 13.54 10.93
N GLU A 473 -21.44 12.46 11.06
CA GLU A 473 -21.50 11.37 10.06
C GLU A 473 -21.86 11.89 8.67
N SER A 474 -22.83 12.80 8.57
CA SER A 474 -23.22 13.41 7.29
C SER A 474 -22.08 14.24 6.70
N GLN A 475 -21.33 14.99 7.53
CA GLN A 475 -20.17 15.72 7.06
C GLN A 475 -19.08 14.76 6.57
N MET A 476 -18.76 13.71 7.34
CA MET A 476 -17.76 12.74 6.94
C MET A 476 -18.14 12.02 5.65
N SER A 477 -19.40 11.58 5.52
CA SER A 477 -19.92 11.00 4.29
C SER A 477 -19.75 11.94 3.09
N GLN A 478 -20.02 13.24 3.26
CA GLN A 478 -19.87 14.22 2.18
C GLN A 478 -18.39 14.42 1.80
N LEU A 479 -17.47 14.45 2.77
CA LEU A 479 -16.03 14.54 2.51
C LEU A 479 -15.53 13.27 1.79
N ASN A 480 -15.98 12.09 2.25
CA ASN A 480 -15.71 10.80 1.61
C ASN A 480 -16.22 10.79 0.17
N TYR A 481 -17.40 11.35 -0.10
CA TYR A 481 -17.96 11.45 -1.45
C TYR A 481 -17.12 12.32 -2.38
N GLN A 482 -16.66 13.48 -1.90
CA GLN A 482 -15.79 14.36 -2.68
C GLN A 482 -14.48 13.67 -3.09
N VAL A 483 -13.88 12.88 -2.21
CA VAL A 483 -12.59 12.23 -2.47
C VAL A 483 -12.72 10.88 -3.20
N GLY A 484 -13.69 10.06 -2.78
CA GLY A 484 -13.92 8.72 -3.30
C GLY A 484 -14.68 8.72 -4.63
N VAL A 485 -15.68 9.59 -4.79
CA VAL A 485 -16.60 9.59 -5.95
C VAL A 485 -16.29 10.73 -6.91
N GLU A 486 -16.16 11.97 -6.43
CA GLU A 486 -15.83 13.12 -7.30
C GLU A 486 -14.35 13.16 -7.71
N GLY A 487 -13.49 12.45 -6.97
CA GLY A 487 -12.07 12.33 -7.27
C GLY A 487 -11.23 13.55 -6.88
N LYS A 488 -11.74 14.43 -6.00
CA LYS A 488 -10.97 15.56 -5.48
C LYS A 488 -9.76 15.09 -4.66
N SER A 489 -8.74 15.95 -4.57
CA SER A 489 -7.60 15.73 -3.68
C SER A 489 -8.07 15.75 -2.22
N ALA A 490 -7.67 14.74 -1.44
CA ALA A 490 -8.00 14.67 -0.02
C ALA A 490 -7.38 15.81 0.79
N GLU A 491 -6.20 16.30 0.39
CA GLU A 491 -5.55 17.46 1.01
C GLU A 491 -6.39 18.73 0.80
N GLN A 492 -6.90 18.93 -0.42
CA GLN A 492 -7.77 20.06 -0.73
C GLN A 492 -9.08 20.00 0.05
N VAL A 493 -9.74 18.83 0.06
CA VAL A 493 -11.00 18.62 0.80
C VAL A 493 -10.80 18.81 2.30
N ALA A 494 -9.71 18.30 2.87
CA ALA A 494 -9.34 18.53 4.27
C ALA A 494 -9.13 20.02 4.56
N LYS A 495 -8.40 20.73 3.70
CA LYS A 495 -8.14 22.17 3.84
C LYS A 495 -9.43 22.99 3.82
N GLU A 496 -10.29 22.77 2.83
CA GLU A 496 -11.57 23.46 2.68
C GLU A 496 -12.44 23.25 3.92
N PHE A 497 -12.58 22.00 4.40
CA PHE A 497 -13.35 21.69 5.60
C PHE A 497 -12.79 22.39 6.86
N LEU A 498 -11.46 22.35 7.06
CA LEU A 498 -10.85 23.02 8.21
C LEU A 498 -11.05 24.54 8.18
N GLN A 499 -11.04 25.16 6.99
CA GLN A 499 -11.31 26.58 6.82
C GLN A 499 -12.79 26.91 7.10
N GLU A 500 -13.72 26.07 6.67
CA GLU A 500 -15.15 26.21 6.96
C GLU A 500 -15.46 26.08 8.45
N GLN A 501 -14.76 25.19 9.16
CA GLN A 501 -14.87 25.02 10.62
C GLN A 501 -14.10 26.09 11.41
N GLY A 502 -13.41 27.02 10.75
CA GLY A 502 -12.59 28.05 11.39
C GLY A 502 -11.36 27.51 12.13
N LEU A 503 -10.92 26.29 11.80
CA LEU A 503 -9.76 25.62 12.40
C LEU A 503 -8.45 25.93 11.67
N LEU A 504 -8.55 26.41 10.42
CA LEU A 504 -7.44 26.84 9.58
C LEU A 504 -7.74 28.23 9.01
N LYS A 505 -6.71 29.08 8.84
CA LYS A 505 -6.87 30.39 8.21
C LYS A 505 -7.16 30.24 6.71
N LYS A 506 -7.95 31.18 6.17
CA LYS A 506 -8.32 31.21 4.75
C LYS A 506 -7.12 31.51 3.85
#